data_AF-G3IYN8-F1
#
_entry.id   AF-G3IYN8-F1
#
_cell.length_a   1.000
_cell.length_b   1.000
_cell.length_c   1.000
_cell.angle_alpha   90.00
_cell.angle_beta   90.00
_cell.angle_gamma   90.00
#
_symmetry.space_group_name_H-M   'P 1'
#
loop_
_entity.id
_entity.type
_entity.pdbx_description
1 polymer ?
#
loop_
_entity_poly.entity_id
_entity_poly.type
_entity_poly.pdbx_seq_one_letter_code
_entity_poly.pdbx_strand_id
1 'polypeptide(L)'
;MKSAVSEQEKNIPICHALEKLKLYLPVGWEHWDDKDVVEYIDQIVFRFMKIQEGIGRRSIPLIVETIDAETSEMTFIDKLNKQEKSGLMDSGRMAYLPKNT
;
A
#
# COMPACT_ATOMS: atom_id res chain seq x y z
N MET A 1 -1.07 -12.22 -13.32
CA MET A 1 -1.56 -10.84 -13.14
C MET A 1 -3.04 -10.75 -12.77
N LYS A 2 -3.98 -11.33 -13.55
CA LYS A 2 -5.43 -11.32 -13.22
C LYS A 2 -5.77 -11.85 -11.80
N SER A 3 -5.13 -12.93 -11.37
CA SER A 3 -5.32 -13.48 -10.02
C SER A 3 -4.87 -12.52 -8.91
N ALA A 4 -3.73 -11.86 -9.08
CA ALA A 4 -3.21 -10.89 -8.11
C ALA A 4 -4.14 -9.67 -7.95
N VAL A 5 -4.70 -9.17 -9.07
CA VAL A 5 -5.66 -8.06 -9.09
C VAL A 5 -6.98 -8.46 -8.41
N SER A 6 -7.53 -9.63 -8.77
CA SER A 6 -8.78 -10.13 -8.18
C SER A 6 -8.73 -10.32 -6.66
N GLU A 7 -7.54 -10.57 -6.10
CA GLU A 7 -7.35 -10.63 -4.65
C GLU A 7 -7.36 -9.25 -4.00
N GLN A 8 -6.86 -8.22 -4.69
CA GLN A 8 -6.90 -6.84 -4.19
C GLN A 8 -8.33 -6.29 -4.19
N GLU A 9 -9.14 -6.67 -5.19
CA GLU A 9 -10.54 -6.25 -5.29
C GLU A 9 -11.37 -6.63 -4.05
N LYS A 10 -11.04 -7.74 -3.38
CA LYS A 10 -11.69 -8.14 -2.12
C LYS A 10 -11.51 -7.13 -0.98
N ASN A 11 -10.50 -6.25 -1.10
CA ASN A 11 -10.17 -5.24 -0.11
C ASN A 11 -10.74 -3.84 -0.46
N ILE A 12 -11.46 -3.69 -1.58
CA ILE A 12 -12.19 -2.46 -1.95
C ILE A 12 -13.09 -1.89 -0.83
N PRO A 13 -13.70 -2.68 0.09
CA PRO A 13 -14.46 -2.10 1.19
C PRO A 13 -13.64 -1.21 2.13
N ILE A 14 -12.32 -1.10 1.98
CA ILE A 14 -11.51 -0.06 2.63
C ILE A 14 -12.01 1.34 2.26
N CYS A 15 -12.48 1.56 1.03
CA CYS A 15 -13.04 2.85 0.59
C CYS A 15 -14.31 3.20 1.36
N HIS A 16 -15.14 2.20 1.68
CA HIS A 16 -16.34 2.41 2.47
C HIS A 16 -16.00 2.79 3.91
N ALA A 17 -15.07 2.08 4.55
CA ALA A 17 -14.61 2.40 5.90
C ALA A 17 -13.98 3.80 5.97
N LEU A 18 -13.18 4.17 4.95
CA LEU A 18 -12.63 5.52 4.84
C LEU A 18 -13.74 6.58 4.74
N GLU A 19 -14.77 6.35 3.92
CA GLU A 19 -15.89 7.29 3.78
C GLU A 19 -16.63 7.49 5.11
N LYS A 20 -16.81 6.41 5.88
CA LYS A 20 -17.43 6.48 7.21
C LYS A 20 -16.55 7.20 8.22
N LEU A 21 -15.25 6.94 8.21
CA LEU A 21 -14.29 7.56 9.13
C LEU A 21 -14.12 9.06 8.88
N LYS A 22 -14.38 9.57 7.66
CA LYS A 22 -14.28 11.01 7.34
C LYS A 22 -15.06 11.92 8.29
N LEU A 23 -16.19 11.44 8.80
CA LEU A 23 -17.04 12.19 9.73
C LEU A 23 -16.36 12.45 11.09
N TYR A 24 -15.32 11.67 11.40
CA TYR A 24 -14.59 11.68 12.67
C TYR A 24 -13.16 12.22 12.51
N LEU A 25 -12.83 12.81 11.36
CA LEU A 25 -11.50 13.39 11.12
C LEU A 25 -11.41 14.84 11.62
N PRO A 26 -10.32 15.20 12.34
CA PRO A 26 -9.23 14.33 12.78
C PRO A 26 -9.66 13.42 13.95
N VAL A 27 -9.21 12.15 13.93
CA VAL A 27 -9.51 11.21 15.01
C VAL A 27 -8.77 11.62 16.28
N GLY A 28 -9.49 12.23 17.22
CA GLY A 28 -9.06 12.51 18.58
C GLY A 28 -9.37 11.41 19.60
N TRP A 29 -8.88 11.57 20.83
CA TRP A 29 -9.08 10.63 21.95
C TRP A 29 -10.55 10.43 22.30
N GLU A 30 -11.37 11.46 22.11
CA GLU A 30 -12.81 11.50 22.36
C GLU A 30 -13.63 10.53 21.49
N HIS A 31 -13.05 10.01 20.39
CA HIS A 31 -13.74 9.11 19.47
C HIS A 31 -13.48 7.62 19.76
N TRP A 32 -12.59 7.28 20.69
CA TRP A 32 -12.17 5.89 20.91
C TRP A 32 -13.20 5.04 21.68
N ASP A 33 -14.15 5.67 22.35
CA ASP A 33 -15.30 4.98 22.96
C ASP A 33 -16.42 4.68 21.95
N ASP A 34 -16.39 5.32 20.77
CA ASP A 34 -17.33 5.04 19.69
C ASP A 34 -16.91 3.74 18.97
N LYS A 35 -17.73 2.70 19.14
CA LYS A 35 -17.50 1.38 18.55
C LYS A 35 -17.43 1.43 17.03
N ASP A 36 -18.22 2.29 16.39
CA ASP A 36 -18.24 2.41 14.93
C ASP A 36 -16.90 2.97 14.44
N VAL A 37 -16.34 3.96 15.15
CA VAL A 37 -15.03 4.54 14.83
C VAL A 37 -13.93 3.50 14.95
N VAL A 38 -13.92 2.74 16.05
CA VAL A 38 -12.93 1.66 16.26
C VAL A 38 -13.05 0.59 15.17
N GLU A 39 -14.27 0.20 14.80
CA GLU A 39 -14.51 -0.76 13.72
C GLU A 39 -14.02 -0.25 12.36
N TYR A 40 -14.30 1.01 12.01
CA TYR A 40 -13.83 1.59 10.76
C TYR A 40 -12.30 1.66 10.71
N ILE A 41 -11.64 2.02 11.82
CA ILE A 41 -10.18 2.04 11.92
C ILE A 41 -9.62 0.62 11.76
N ASP A 42 -10.15 -0.36 12.48
CA ASP A 42 -9.72 -1.76 12.36
C ASP A 42 -9.86 -2.28 10.92
N GLN A 43 -11.01 -2.00 10.30
CA GLN A 43 -11.26 -2.36 8.91
C GLN A 43 -10.25 -1.70 7.95
N ILE A 44 -9.89 -0.44 8.17
CA ILE A 44 -8.88 0.26 7.36
C ILE A 44 -7.51 -0.38 7.55
N VAL A 45 -7.06 -0.57 8.80
CA VAL A 45 -5.76 -1.15 9.12
C VAL A 45 -5.64 -2.56 8.51
N PHE A 46 -6.63 -3.42 8.76
CA PHE A 46 -6.64 -4.79 8.26
C PHE A 46 -6.57 -4.84 6.72
N ARG A 47 -7.45 -4.10 6.05
CA ARG A 47 -7.52 -4.12 4.57
C ARG A 47 -6.30 -3.47 3.94
N PHE A 48 -5.76 -2.42 4.55
CA PHE A 48 -4.53 -1.78 4.08
C PHE A 48 -3.36 -2.75 4.16
N MET A 49 -3.20 -3.48 5.27
CA MET A 49 -2.18 -4.52 5.40
C MET A 49 -2.31 -5.60 4.32
N LYS A 50 -3.55 -6.04 4.02
CA LYS A 50 -3.81 -7.04 2.96
C LYS A 50 -3.45 -6.52 1.57
N ILE A 51 -3.77 -5.26 1.29
CA ILE A 51 -3.41 -4.61 0.03
C ILE A 51 -1.87 -4.51 -0.09
N GLN A 52 -1.19 -4.04 0.95
CA GLN A 52 0.27 -3.95 0.97
C GLN A 52 0.93 -5.32 0.79
N GLU A 53 0.44 -6.34 1.48
CA GLU A 53 0.92 -7.73 1.36
C GLU A 53 0.76 -8.23 -0.08
N GLY A 54 -0.39 -7.99 -0.69
CA GLY A 54 -0.67 -8.42 -2.07
C GLY A 54 0.17 -7.69 -3.11
N ILE A 55 0.35 -6.38 -2.96
CA ILE A 55 1.20 -5.57 -3.83
C ILE A 55 2.65 -6.03 -3.71
N GLY A 56 3.15 -6.17 -2.48
CA GLY A 56 4.54 -6.48 -2.20
C GLY A 56 4.96 -7.88 -2.66
N ARG A 57 4.10 -8.89 -2.43
CA ARG A 57 4.42 -10.29 -2.77
C ARG A 57 4.17 -10.67 -4.22
N ARG A 58 3.32 -9.94 -4.94
CA ARG A 58 2.91 -10.35 -6.29
C ARG A 58 2.97 -9.23 -7.31
N SER A 59 2.27 -8.12 -7.09
CA SER A 59 2.13 -7.09 -8.13
C SER A 59 3.48 -6.48 -8.50
N ILE A 60 4.29 -6.09 -7.51
CA ILE A 60 5.62 -5.52 -7.75
C ILE A 60 6.55 -6.52 -8.45
N PRO A 61 6.72 -7.76 -7.96
CA PRO A 61 7.52 -8.78 -8.65
C PRO A 61 7.07 -9.03 -10.09
N LEU A 62 5.77 -9.22 -10.34
CA LEU A 62 5.24 -9.50 -11.67
C LEU A 62 5.50 -8.35 -12.67
N ILE A 63 5.39 -7.11 -12.22
CA ILE A 63 5.70 -5.94 -13.05
C ILE A 63 7.19 -5.94 -13.42
N VAL A 64 8.07 -6.18 -12.44
CA VAL A 64 9.52 -6.19 -12.68
C VAL A 64 9.93 -7.36 -13.58
N GLU A 65 9.35 -8.55 -13.39
CA GLU A 65 9.54 -9.74 -14.25
C GLU A 65 9.12 -9.50 -15.71
N THR A 66 8.19 -8.57 -15.95
CA THR A 66 7.77 -8.19 -17.31
C THR A 66 8.80 -7.27 -17.98
N ILE A 67 9.56 -6.51 -17.19
CA ILE A 67 10.57 -5.55 -17.67
C ILE A 67 11.93 -6.24 -17.81
N ASP A 68 12.22 -7.19 -16.94
CA ASP A 68 13.50 -7.87 -16.85
C ASP A 68 13.28 -9.36 -16.52
N ALA A 69 13.92 -10.27 -17.25
CA ALA A 69 13.69 -11.70 -17.10
C ALA A 69 14.42 -12.29 -15.87
N GLU A 70 15.42 -11.58 -15.33
CA GLU A 70 16.31 -12.07 -14.28
C GLU A 70 16.09 -11.34 -12.95
N THR A 71 14.99 -11.67 -12.25
CA THR A 71 14.56 -10.98 -11.02
C THR A 71 14.60 -11.84 -9.75
N SER A 72 15.05 -13.10 -9.86
CA SER A 72 15.03 -14.08 -8.76
C SER A 72 15.92 -13.65 -7.58
N GLU A 73 17.05 -13.00 -7.86
CA GLU A 73 18.02 -12.55 -6.86
C GLU A 73 17.73 -11.12 -6.34
N MET A 74 16.75 -10.42 -6.91
CA MET A 74 16.46 -9.04 -6.53
C MET A 74 15.71 -8.97 -5.20
N THR A 75 16.19 -8.11 -4.29
CA THR A 75 15.45 -7.79 -3.07
C THR A 75 14.18 -7.00 -3.40
N PHE A 76 13.27 -6.86 -2.43
CA PHE A 76 12.07 -6.03 -2.63
C PHE A 76 12.40 -4.57 -2.95
N ILE A 77 13.42 -4.00 -2.29
CA ILE A 77 13.87 -2.63 -2.55
C ILE A 77 14.44 -2.50 -3.96
N ASP A 78 15.19 -3.49 -4.45
CA ASP A 78 15.71 -3.47 -5.81
C ASP A 78 14.58 -3.48 -6.85
N LYS A 79 13.51 -4.24 -6.58
CA LYS A 79 12.31 -4.29 -7.43
C LYS A 79 11.62 -2.91 -7.48
N LEU A 80 11.51 -2.21 -6.36
CA LEU A 80 11.00 -0.83 -6.32
C LEU A 80 11.89 0.13 -7.11
N ASN A 81 13.20 0.11 -6.86
CA ASN A 81 14.17 0.97 -7.54
C ASN A 81 14.16 0.75 -9.06
N LYS A 82 13.92 -0.48 -9.52
CA LYS A 82 13.79 -0.79 -10.95
C LYS A 82 12.52 -0.17 -11.55
N GLN A 83 11.39 -0.25 -10.85
CA GLN A 83 10.15 0.39 -11.31
C GLN A 83 10.29 1.91 -11.40
N GLU A 84 10.94 2.53 -10.41
CA GLU A 84 11.27 3.97 -10.43
C GLU A 84 12.16 4.33 -11.62
N LYS A 85 13.25 3.59 -11.85
CA LYS A 85 14.15 3.81 -13.00
C LYS A 85 13.46 3.59 -14.35
N SER A 86 12.44 2.74 -14.41
CA SER A 86 11.64 2.51 -15.63
C SER A 86 10.55 3.56 -15.86
N GLY A 87 10.36 4.50 -14.93
CA GLY A 87 9.30 5.51 -15.01
C GLY A 87 7.89 4.99 -14.70
N LEU A 88 7.77 3.78 -14.14
CA LEU A 88 6.49 3.19 -13.73
C LEU A 88 6.02 3.67 -12.35
N MET A 89 6.95 4.19 -11.56
CA MET A 89 6.68 4.87 -10.31
C MET A 89 7.38 6.22 -10.35
N ASP A 90 6.71 7.26 -9.87
CA ASP A 90 7.38 8.52 -9.61
C ASP A 90 8.49 8.29 -8.57
N SER A 91 9.59 9.03 -8.69
CA SER A 91 10.56 9.07 -7.62
C SER A 91 9.86 9.56 -6.37
N GLY A 92 9.70 8.64 -5.42
CA GLY A 92 9.10 8.98 -4.15
C GLY A 92 9.92 10.14 -3.60
N ARG A 93 9.28 11.26 -3.30
CA ARG A 93 9.91 12.37 -2.56
C ARG A 93 10.16 11.95 -1.09
N MET A 94 10.71 10.76 -0.89
CA MET A 94 11.66 10.39 0.15
C MET A 94 13.10 10.56 -0.38
N ALA A 95 13.30 11.43 -1.37
CA ALA A 95 14.60 11.96 -1.71
C ALA A 95 15.13 12.75 -0.50
N TYR A 96 16.05 12.14 0.24
CA TYR A 96 16.98 12.80 1.15
C TYR A 96 16.34 13.69 2.23
N LEU A 97 16.21 13.15 3.45
CA LEU A 97 16.59 14.00 4.59
C LEU A 97 18.04 14.44 4.32
N PRO A 98 18.35 15.75 4.27
CA PRO A 98 19.74 16.16 4.25
C PRO A 98 20.42 15.50 5.44
N LYS A 99 21.50 14.75 5.20
CA LYS A 99 22.44 14.47 6.28
C LYS A 99 22.91 15.85 6.74
N ASN A 100 22.46 16.25 7.92
CA ASN A 100 22.83 17.52 8.55
C ASN A 100 24.32 17.75 8.32
N THR A 101 24.62 18.85 7.62
CA THR A 101 25.97 19.42 7.53
C THR A 101 26.22 20.22 8.80
#